data_AF-A0A4U0RG13-F1
#
_entry.id   AF-A0A4U0RG13-F1
#
_cell.length_a   1.000
_cell.length_b   1.000
_cell.length_c   1.000
_cell.angle_alpha   90.00
_cell.angle_beta   90.00
_cell.angle_gamma   90.00
#
_symmetry.space_group_name_H-M   'P 1'
#
loop_
_entity.id
_entity.type
_entity.pdbx_description
1 polymer ?
#
loop_
_entity_poly.entity_id
_entity_poly.type
_entity_poly.pdbx_seq_one_letter_code
_entity_poly.pdbx_strand_id
1 'polypeptide(L)'
;MATTDQDDSDATERRLGRAVLFLLQQAPMVTNPVVRADIETLLLSGQAMDFASRLHGFGRITNAQMIRQFARLAGIADRALILQILPVLKQADVIDFALKPDGTIGYVEEFVGVSGSIIRQTFKVLGQALSTGQCIVRS
;
A
#
# COMPACT_ATOMS: atom_id res chain seq x y z
N MET A 1 5.36 27.51 23.99
CA MET A 1 6.30 26.36 23.96
C MET A 1 5.46 25.10 23.78
N ALA A 2 5.32 24.60 22.54
CA ALA A 2 4.56 23.39 22.21
C ALA A 2 4.85 22.93 20.75
N THR A 3 6.11 22.73 20.39
CA THR A 3 6.50 22.28 19.02
C THR A 3 7.33 21.00 19.01
N THR A 4 7.81 20.53 20.15
CA THR A 4 8.78 19.41 20.21
C THR A 4 8.15 18.04 19.94
N ASP A 5 6.94 17.77 20.45
CA ASP A 5 6.27 16.47 20.24
C ASP A 5 5.84 16.23 18.78
N GLN A 6 5.57 17.31 18.03
CA GLN A 6 5.11 17.22 16.65
C GLN A 6 6.25 16.90 15.67
N ASP A 7 7.46 17.41 15.93
CA ASP A 7 8.66 17.13 15.14
C ASP A 7 9.15 15.69 15.33
N ASP A 8 9.08 15.16 16.55
CA ASP A 8 9.47 13.77 16.84
C ASP A 8 8.50 12.75 16.21
N SER A 9 7.20 13.05 16.21
CA SER A 9 6.21 12.23 15.52
C SER A 9 6.47 12.18 14.01
N ASP A 10 6.68 13.31 13.35
CA ASP A 10 6.93 13.36 11.90
C ASP A 10 8.28 12.69 11.53
N ALA A 11 9.30 12.83 12.38
CA ALA A 11 10.55 12.11 12.21
C ALA A 11 10.38 10.58 12.30
N THR A 12 9.53 10.11 13.22
CA THR A 12 9.21 8.69 13.42
C THR A 12 8.42 8.12 12.25
N GLU A 13 7.40 8.84 11.78
CA GLU A 13 6.62 8.48 10.59
C GLU A 13 7.53 8.31 9.37
N ARG A 14 8.45 9.25 9.16
CA ARG A 14 9.39 9.19 8.03
C ARG A 14 10.35 8.01 8.12
N ARG A 15 10.82 7.68 9.33
CA ARG A 15 11.68 6.52 9.58
C ARG A 15 10.93 5.21 9.28
N LEU A 16 9.68 5.09 9.73
CA LEU A 16 8.85 3.92 9.49
C LEU A 16 8.51 3.75 8.00
N GLY A 17 8.10 4.83 7.31
CA GLY A 17 7.83 4.79 5.87
C GLY A 17 9.06 4.36 5.06
N ARG A 18 10.27 4.81 5.44
CA ARG A 18 11.52 4.35 4.82
C ARG A 18 11.81 2.88 5.14
N ALA A 19 11.59 2.43 6.38
CA ALA A 19 11.82 1.05 6.78
C ALA A 19 10.96 0.07 5.97
N VAL A 20 9.68 0.41 5.70
CA VAL A 20 8.80 -0.40 4.84
C VAL A 20 9.39 -0.57 3.44
N LEU A 21 9.87 0.51 2.83
CA LEU A 21 10.47 0.46 1.49
C LEU A 21 11.77 -0.37 1.47
N PHE A 22 12.61 -0.24 2.51
CA PHE A 22 13.82 -1.06 2.64
C PHE A 22 13.50 -2.55 2.83
N LEU A 23 12.50 -2.88 3.66
CA LEU A 23 12.08 -4.27 3.87
C LEU A 23 11.53 -4.89 2.59
N LEU A 24 10.77 -4.13 1.78
CA LEU A 24 10.31 -4.61 0.48
C LEU A 24 11.48 -5.00 -0.44
N GLN A 25 12.53 -4.17 -0.48
CA GLN A 25 13.74 -4.45 -1.28
C GLN A 25 14.49 -5.69 -0.78
N GLN A 26 14.46 -5.94 0.54
CA GLN A 26 15.11 -7.10 1.16
C GLN A 26 14.23 -8.35 1.22
N ALA A 27 12.94 -8.26 0.85
CA ALA A 27 11.99 -9.37 0.94
C ALA A 27 12.49 -10.69 0.31
N PRO A 28 13.22 -10.70 -0.84
CA PRO A 28 13.77 -11.93 -1.40
C PRO A 28 14.81 -12.63 -0.51
N MET A 29 15.43 -11.88 0.42
CA MET A 29 16.44 -12.40 1.34
C MET A 29 15.82 -12.96 2.64
N VAL A 30 14.56 -12.65 2.91
CA VAL A 30 13.84 -13.16 4.10
C VAL A 30 13.27 -14.54 3.79
N THR A 31 14.10 -15.56 3.96
CA THR A 31 13.75 -16.97 3.70
C THR A 31 13.07 -17.65 4.88
N ASN A 32 13.18 -17.08 6.10
CA ASN A 32 12.54 -17.64 7.29
C ASN A 32 11.03 -17.34 7.27
N PRO A 33 10.16 -18.37 7.23
CA PRO A 33 8.71 -18.17 7.14
C PRO A 33 8.11 -17.53 8.39
N VAL A 34 8.70 -17.73 9.57
CA VAL A 34 8.23 -17.11 10.83
C VAL A 34 8.48 -15.61 10.79
N VAL A 35 9.72 -15.22 10.48
CA VAL A 35 10.08 -13.80 10.34
C VAL A 35 9.24 -13.13 9.25
N ARG A 36 8.98 -13.85 8.15
CA ARG A 36 8.14 -13.35 7.05
C ARG A 36 6.69 -13.11 7.48
N ALA A 37 6.12 -13.96 8.32
CA ALA A 37 4.80 -13.76 8.90
C ALA A 37 4.78 -12.54 9.84
N ASP A 38 5.81 -12.38 10.68
CA ASP A 38 5.92 -11.24 11.61
C ASP A 38 5.98 -9.88 10.89
N ILE A 39 6.53 -9.84 9.67
CA ILE A 39 6.65 -8.62 8.85
C ILE A 39 5.64 -8.57 7.69
N GLU A 40 4.65 -9.46 7.64
CA GLU A 40 3.75 -9.62 6.50
C GLU A 40 3.05 -8.30 6.15
N THR A 41 2.55 -7.58 7.16
CA THR A 41 1.88 -6.29 6.96
C THR A 41 2.81 -5.22 6.41
N LEU A 42 4.09 -5.24 6.77
CA LEU A 42 5.11 -4.34 6.24
C LEU A 42 5.37 -4.66 4.76
N LEU A 43 5.49 -5.94 4.42
CA LEU A 43 5.65 -6.40 3.04
C LEU A 43 4.45 -6.03 2.18
N LEU A 44 3.23 -6.25 2.68
CA LEU A 44 1.99 -5.92 1.99
C LEU A 44 1.89 -4.40 1.72
N SER A 45 2.27 -3.58 2.69
CA SER A 45 2.31 -2.12 2.54
C SER A 45 3.33 -1.69 1.48
N GLY A 46 4.50 -2.35 1.46
CA GLY A 46 5.51 -2.15 0.42
C GLY A 46 4.98 -2.53 -0.98
N GLN A 47 4.35 -3.69 -1.11
CA GLN A 47 3.77 -4.16 -2.37
C GLN A 47 2.67 -3.22 -2.87
N ALA A 48 1.81 -2.72 -1.96
CA ALA A 48 0.78 -1.76 -2.29
C ALA A 48 1.37 -0.46 -2.87
N MET A 49 2.46 0.04 -2.26
CA MET A 49 3.16 1.22 -2.75
C MET A 49 3.93 0.97 -4.05
N ASP A 50 4.51 -0.22 -4.26
CA ASP A 50 5.12 -0.61 -5.54
C ASP A 50 4.08 -0.72 -6.66
N PHE A 51 2.88 -1.22 -6.34
CA PHE A 51 1.77 -1.20 -7.27
C PHE A 51 1.37 0.23 -7.63
N ALA A 52 1.19 1.11 -6.64
CA ALA A 52 0.84 2.51 -6.88
C ALA A 52 1.92 3.25 -7.69
N SER A 53 3.20 3.03 -7.41
CA SER A 53 4.30 3.64 -8.16
C SER A 53 4.35 3.19 -9.62
N ARG A 54 3.94 1.95 -9.92
CA ARG A 54 3.84 1.45 -11.31
C ARG A 54 2.68 2.05 -12.09
N LEU A 55 1.63 2.50 -11.41
CA LEU A 55 0.51 3.22 -12.02
C LEU A 55 0.85 4.70 -12.27
N HIS A 56 1.91 5.20 -11.64
CA HIS A 56 2.30 6.59 -11.72
C HIS A 56 2.53 7.05 -13.16
N GLY A 57 1.93 8.19 -13.51
CA GLY A 57 2.05 8.78 -14.85
C GLY A 57 1.10 8.22 -15.92
N PHE A 58 0.32 7.18 -15.62
CA PHE A 58 -0.72 6.66 -16.53
C PHE A 58 -2.08 7.35 -16.34
N GLY A 59 -2.25 8.16 -15.29
CA GLY A 59 -3.50 8.83 -14.97
C GLY A 59 -4.60 7.83 -14.61
N ARG A 60 -5.80 8.00 -15.17
CA ARG A 60 -6.95 7.11 -14.94
C ARG A 60 -6.93 5.92 -15.90
N ILE A 61 -6.69 4.74 -15.36
CA ILE A 61 -6.69 3.48 -16.10
C ILE A 61 -8.05 2.79 -15.95
N THR A 62 -8.68 2.42 -17.06
CA THR A 62 -9.97 1.70 -17.10
C THR A 62 -9.82 0.24 -17.55
N ASN A 63 -8.63 -0.15 -18.00
CA ASN A 63 -8.34 -1.51 -18.45
C ASN A 63 -8.00 -2.42 -17.25
N ALA A 64 -8.97 -3.24 -16.84
CA ALA A 64 -8.79 -4.17 -15.73
C ALA A 64 -7.64 -5.19 -15.92
N GLN A 65 -7.33 -5.60 -17.16
CA GLN A 65 -6.22 -6.53 -17.41
C GLN A 65 -4.87 -5.87 -17.17
N MET A 66 -4.72 -4.62 -17.61
CA MET A 66 -3.51 -3.82 -17.36
C MET A 66 -3.30 -3.62 -15.85
N ILE A 67 -4.36 -3.29 -15.12
CA ILE A 67 -4.30 -3.11 -13.66
C ILE A 67 -3.87 -4.40 -12.96
N ARG A 68 -4.42 -5.55 -13.35
CA ARG A 68 -4.00 -6.86 -12.83
C ARG A 68 -2.56 -7.20 -13.18
N GLN A 69 -2.09 -6.82 -14.37
CA GLN A 69 -0.71 -7.03 -14.76
C GLN A 69 0.26 -6.24 -13.87
N PHE A 70 -0.04 -4.98 -13.57
CA PHE A 70 0.76 -4.19 -12.62
C PHE A 70 0.75 -4.80 -11.20
N ALA A 71 -0.41 -5.29 -10.75
CA ALA A 71 -0.50 -5.97 -9.46
C ALA A 71 0.40 -7.22 -9.40
N ARG A 72 0.42 -8.03 -10.47
CA ARG A 72 1.30 -9.20 -10.55
C ARG A 72 2.78 -8.83 -10.56
N LEU A 73 3.14 -7.74 -11.25
CA LEU A 73 4.52 -7.23 -11.22
C LEU A 73 4.96 -6.76 -9.83
N ALA A 74 4.02 -6.27 -9.02
CA ALA A 74 4.23 -5.94 -7.61
C ALA A 74 4.10 -7.16 -6.66
N GLY A 75 3.89 -8.37 -7.19
CA GLY A 75 3.76 -9.60 -6.40
C GLY A 75 2.42 -9.76 -5.68
N ILE A 76 1.37 -9.05 -6.12
CA ILE A 76 0.03 -9.08 -5.54
C ILE A 76 -0.86 -10.04 -6.33
N ALA A 77 -1.54 -10.94 -5.62
CA ALA A 77 -2.55 -11.82 -6.21
C ALA A 77 -3.85 -11.06 -6.53
N ASP A 78 -4.53 -11.43 -7.63
CA ASP A 78 -5.76 -10.74 -8.10
C ASP A 78 -6.84 -10.61 -7.00
N ARG A 79 -7.00 -11.63 -6.14
CA ARG A 79 -7.94 -11.59 -5.01
C ARG A 79 -7.52 -10.59 -3.93
N ALA A 80 -6.23 -10.57 -3.59
CA ALA A 80 -5.67 -9.65 -2.59
C ALA A 80 -5.74 -8.20 -3.08
N LEU A 81 -5.54 -7.99 -4.39
CA LEU A 81 -5.68 -6.68 -5.02
C LEU A 81 -7.05 -6.05 -4.70
N ILE A 82 -8.13 -6.78 -4.99
CA ILE A 82 -9.50 -6.27 -4.87
C ILE A 82 -9.93 -6.15 -3.40
N LEU A 83 -9.63 -7.16 -2.58
CA LEU A 83 -10.17 -7.26 -1.23
C LEU A 83 -9.34 -6.51 -0.18
N GLN A 84 -8.05 -6.28 -0.44
CA GLN A 84 -7.12 -5.73 0.56
C GLN A 84 -6.40 -4.50 0.02
N ILE A 85 -5.72 -4.60 -1.12
CA ILE A 85 -4.80 -3.54 -1.58
C ILE A 85 -5.55 -2.28 -2.04
N LEU A 86 -6.54 -2.41 -2.92
CA LEU A 86 -7.28 -1.25 -3.45
C LEU A 86 -7.99 -0.46 -2.34
N PRO A 87 -8.73 -1.09 -1.39
CA PRO A 87 -9.31 -0.40 -0.26
C PRO A 87 -8.27 0.35 0.60
N VAL A 88 -7.15 -0.32 0.93
CA VAL A 88 -6.08 0.26 1.76
C VAL A 88 -5.46 1.49 1.08
N LEU A 89 -5.15 1.39 -0.21
CA LEU A 89 -4.57 2.51 -0.97
C LEU A 89 -5.54 3.68 -1.10
N LYS A 90 -6.84 3.41 -1.23
CA LYS A 90 -7.88 4.45 -1.26
C LYS A 90 -8.02 5.15 0.09
N GLN A 91 -8.04 4.40 1.18
CA GLN A 91 -8.08 4.96 2.55
C GLN A 91 -6.82 5.77 2.89
N ALA A 92 -5.69 5.47 2.25
CA ALA A 92 -4.43 6.18 2.44
C ALA A 92 -4.25 7.39 1.50
N ASP A 93 -5.28 7.78 0.72
CA ASP A 93 -5.25 8.85 -0.27
C ASP A 93 -4.18 8.67 -1.36
N VAL A 94 -3.88 7.42 -1.72
CA VAL A 94 -2.85 7.07 -2.72
C VAL A 94 -3.48 6.81 -4.09
N ILE A 95 -4.67 6.24 -4.12
CA ILE A 95 -5.43 5.98 -5.36
C ILE A 95 -6.90 6.31 -5.16
N ASP A 96 -7.62 6.48 -6.26
CA ASP A 96 -9.07 6.27 -6.31
C ASP A 96 -9.37 5.05 -7.20
N PHE A 97 -10.45 4.34 -6.88
CA PHE A 97 -10.91 3.22 -7.69
C PHE A 97 -12.42 3.04 -7.58
N ALA A 98 -12.97 2.41 -8.61
CA ALA A 98 -14.32 1.87 -8.57
C ALA A 98 -14.36 0.46 -9.14
N LEU A 99 -15.32 -0.31 -8.63
CA LEU A 99 -15.69 -1.62 -9.16
C LEU A 99 -16.94 -1.48 -10.03
N LYS A 100 -17.03 -2.32 -11.05
CA LYS A 100 -18.25 -2.54 -11.82
C LYS A 100 -19.22 -3.44 -11.03
N PRO A 101 -20.50 -3.52 -11.43
CA PRO A 101 -21.49 -4.36 -10.75
C PRO A 101 -21.12 -5.85 -10.68
N ASP A 102 -20.29 -6.33 -11.61
CA ASP A 102 -19.78 -7.70 -11.66
C ASP A 102 -18.56 -7.95 -10.75
N GLY A 103 -18.14 -6.94 -9.96
CA GLY A 103 -16.97 -7.01 -9.09
C GLY A 103 -15.63 -6.83 -9.82
N THR A 104 -15.62 -6.55 -11.12
CA THR A 104 -14.40 -6.23 -11.86
C THR A 104 -13.98 -4.77 -11.64
N ILE A 105 -12.70 -4.47 -11.87
CA ILE A 105 -12.19 -3.10 -11.70
C ILE A 105 -12.70 -2.24 -12.85
N GLY A 106 -13.45 -1.18 -12.50
CA GLY A 106 -13.97 -0.19 -13.45
C GLY A 106 -12.91 0.84 -13.82
N TYR A 107 -12.25 1.41 -12.81
CA TYR A 107 -11.09 2.27 -13.00
C TYR A 107 -10.18 2.26 -11.77
N VAL A 108 -8.93 2.63 -11.98
CA VAL A 108 -7.98 3.04 -10.94
C VAL A 108 -7.31 4.33 -11.40
N GLU A 109 -7.22 5.30 -10.51
CA GLU A 109 -6.54 6.58 -10.71
C GLU A 109 -5.55 6.79 -9.58
N GLU A 110 -4.38 7.32 -9.89
CA GLU A 110 -3.24 7.37 -8.99
C GLU A 110 -2.97 8.82 -8.52
N PHE A 111 -2.57 8.95 -7.25
CA PHE A 111 -2.29 10.22 -6.56
C PHE A 111 -1.00 10.17 -5.72
N VAL A 112 -0.04 9.31 -6.06
CA VAL A 112 1.28 9.23 -5.43
C VAL A 112 2.00 10.57 -5.61
N GLY A 113 2.49 11.13 -4.51
CA GLY A 113 3.16 12.43 -4.52
C GLY A 113 2.23 13.64 -4.59
N VAL A 114 0.95 13.46 -4.93
CA VAL A 114 -0.05 14.55 -5.02
C VAL A 114 -0.62 14.87 -3.65
N SER A 115 -1.06 13.85 -2.92
CA SER A 115 -1.67 14.00 -1.58
C SER A 115 -0.63 14.16 -0.46
N GLY A 116 0.66 13.98 -0.76
CA GLY A 116 1.76 14.07 0.20
C GLY A 116 3.02 13.36 -0.31
N SER A 117 4.11 13.41 0.47
CA SER A 117 5.34 12.70 0.10
C SER A 117 5.12 11.18 0.10
N ILE A 118 5.84 10.47 -0.77
CA ILE A 118 5.79 9.00 -0.87
C ILE A 118 5.99 8.35 0.50
N ILE A 119 6.93 8.88 1.29
CA ILE A 119 7.23 8.36 2.63
C ILE A 119 6.01 8.46 3.56
N ARG A 120 5.31 9.60 3.56
CA ARG A 120 4.09 9.78 4.38
C ARG A 120 2.93 8.93 3.86
N GLN A 121 2.78 8.81 2.55
CA GLN A 121 1.77 7.93 1.95
C GLN A 121 2.02 6.45 2.30
N THR A 122 3.28 5.99 2.27
CA THR A 122 3.65 4.64 2.74
C THR A 122 3.30 4.42 4.21
N PHE A 123 3.53 5.43 5.07
CA PHE A 123 3.12 5.34 6.48
C PHE A 123 1.59 5.25 6.65
N LYS A 124 0.82 6.06 5.90
CA LYS A 124 -0.65 5.94 5.89
C LYS A 124 -1.10 4.56 5.45
N VAL A 125 -0.53 4.01 4.37
CA VAL A 125 -0.82 2.66 3.88
C VAL A 125 -0.55 1.62 4.96
N LEU A 126 0.58 1.72 5.68
CA LEU A 126 0.90 0.83 6.79
C LEU A 126 -0.15 0.91 7.90
N GLY A 127 -0.57 2.11 8.30
CA GLY A 127 -1.61 2.30 9.30
C GLY A 127 -2.94 1.65 8.90
N GLN A 128 -3.35 1.83 7.63
CA GLN A 128 -4.59 1.24 7.12
C GLN A 128 -4.52 -0.29 6.98
N ALA A 129 -3.36 -0.82 6.57
CA ALA A 129 -3.15 -2.26 6.49
C ALA A 129 -3.22 -2.93 7.87
N LEU A 130 -2.65 -2.30 8.91
CA LEU A 130 -2.72 -2.77 10.30
C LEU A 130 -4.16 -2.76 10.85
N SER A 131 -4.92 -1.69 10.56
CA SER A 131 -6.34 -1.57 10.94
C SER A 131 -7.19 -2.66 10.27
N THR A 132 -6.94 -2.93 8.98
CA THR A 132 -7.68 -3.94 8.21
C THR A 132 -7.38 -5.37 8.68
N GLY A 133 -6.12 -5.65 9.07
CA GLY A 133 -5.71 -6.95 9.61
C GLY A 133 -6.36 -7.29 10.96
N GLN A 134 -6.64 -6.31 11.81
CA GLN A 134 -7.31 -6.52 13.11
C GLN A 134 -8.80 -6.86 13.00
N CYS A 135 -9.46 -6.47 11.91
CA CYS A 135 -10.89 -6.77 11.72
C CYS A 135 -11.15 -8.27 11.44
N ILE A 136 -10.17 -8.98 10.85
CA ILE A 136 -10.33 -10.40 10.46
C ILE A 136 -10.15 -11.35 11.65
N VAL A 137 -9.43 -10.97 12.71
CA VAL A 137 -9.14 -11.85 13.87
C VAL A 137 -10.25 -11.80 14.95
N ARG A 138 -11.27 -10.95 14.78
CA ARG A 138 -12.38 -10.78 15.73
C ARG A 138 -13.75 -11.30 15.25
N SER A 139 -13.79 -12.13 14.21
CA SER A 139 -15.03 -12.76 13.72
C SER A 139 -15.11 -14.24 14.08
#